data_AF-A0A1Q8QMQ2-F1
#
_entry.id   AF-A0A1Q8QMQ2-F1
#
_cell.length_a   1.000
_cell.length_b   1.000
_cell.length_c   1.000
_cell.angle_alpha   90.00
_cell.angle_beta   90.00
_cell.angle_gamma   90.00
#
_symmetry.space_group_name_H-M   'P 1'
#
loop_
_entity.id
_entity.type
_entity.pdbx_description
1 polymer ?
#
loop_
_entity_poly.entity_id
_entity_poly.type
_entity_poly.pdbx_seq_one_letter_code
_entity_poly.pdbx_strand_id
1 'polypeptide(L)' 'MLLDENGEAARLYDVSSIPASFIIDTQGVIREKIVGPMTYDSMQEMLGTLK' A
#
# COMPACT_ATOMS: atom_id res chain seq x y z
N MET A 1 -7.84 10.11 10.68
CA MET A 1 -7.17 8.91 11.21
C MET A 1 -8.17 7.77 11.13
N LEU A 2 -7.81 6.63 10.54
CA LEU A 2 -8.63 5.42 10.50
C LEU A 2 -7.98 4.41 11.46
N LEU A 3 -8.76 3.81 12.35
CA LEU A 3 -8.31 2.76 13.24
C LEU A 3 -9.05 1.47 12.89
N ASP A 4 -8.30 0.45 12.51
CA ASP A 4 -8.83 -0.87 12.17
C ASP A 4 -8.88 -1.76 13.43
N GLU A 5 -9.78 -1.44 14.36
CA GLU A 5 -9.87 -2.13 15.67
C GLU A 5 -10.08 -3.63 15.53
N ASN A 6 -10.84 -4.04 14.51
CA ASN A 6 -11.18 -5.43 14.26
C ASN A 6 -10.22 -6.14 13.29
N GLY A 7 -9.27 -5.44 12.68
CA GLY A 7 -8.38 -5.99 11.65
C GLY A 7 -9.11 -6.33 10.33
N GLU A 8 -10.27 -5.72 10.06
CA GLU A 8 -11.06 -5.99 8.86
C GLU A 8 -10.35 -5.52 7.60
N ALA A 9 -9.75 -4.32 7.64
CA ALA A 9 -8.97 -3.82 6.52
C ALA A 9 -7.68 -4.64 6.34
N ALA A 10 -6.99 -4.99 7.43
CA ALA A 10 -5.81 -5.84 7.36
C ALA A 10 -6.12 -7.20 6.71
N ARG A 11 -7.25 -7.84 7.04
CA ARG A 11 -7.68 -9.09 6.40
C ARG A 11 -8.09 -8.89 4.95
N LEU A 12 -8.88 -7.85 4.65
CA LEU A 12 -9.37 -7.57 3.30
C LEU A 12 -8.22 -7.33 2.31
N TYR A 13 -7.17 -6.66 2.75
CA TYR A 13 -5.98 -6.34 1.94
C TYR A 13 -4.81 -7.31 2.13
N ASP A 14 -5.04 -8.44 2.83
CA ASP A 14 -4.03 -9.47 3.08
C ASP A 14 -2.70 -8.91 3.66
N VAL A 15 -2.82 -8.06 4.68
CA VAL A 15 -1.67 -7.47 5.38
C VAL A 15 -1.10 -8.48 6.37
N SER A 16 -0.11 -9.25 5.91
CA SER A 16 0.58 -10.26 6.72
C SER A 16 1.79 -9.73 7.49
N SER A 17 2.31 -8.56 7.11
CA SER A 17 3.52 -7.95 7.67
C SER A 17 3.46 -6.43 7.53
N ILE A 18 4.08 -5.71 8.48
CA ILE A 18 4.05 -4.25 8.57
C ILE A 18 5.47 -3.64 8.53
N PRO A 19 5.61 -2.39 8.04
CA PRO A 19 4.58 -1.62 7.33
C PRO A 19 4.30 -2.18 5.93
N ALA A 20 3.11 -1.89 5.40
CA ALA A 20 2.73 -2.24 4.03
C ALA A 20 2.05 -1.04 3.35
N SER A 21 2.38 -0.81 2.08
CA SER A 21 1.82 0.27 1.26
C SER A 21 1.15 -0.32 0.01
N PHE A 22 0.03 0.27 -0.39
CA PHE A 22 -0.72 -0.13 -1.58
C PHE A 22 -0.87 1.07 -2.52
N ILE A 23 -0.58 0.87 -3.80
CA ILE A 23 -0.81 1.88 -4.84
C ILE A 23 -2.09 1.52 -5.57
N ILE A 24 -3.06 2.42 -5.53
CA ILE A 24 -4.39 2.24 -6.10
C ILE A 24 -4.58 3.30 -7.17
N ASP A 25 -5.02 2.90 -8.37
CA ASP A 25 -5.29 3.84 -9.45
C ASP A 25 -6.66 4.53 -9.31
N THR A 26 -6.98 5.42 -10.26
CA THR A 26 -8.24 6.18 -10.27
C THR A 26 -9.48 5.33 -10.51
N GLN A 27 -9.33 4.07 -10.95
CA GLN A 27 -10.41 3.11 -11.14
C GLN A 27 -10.60 2.21 -9.91
N GLY A 28 -9.82 2.43 -8.85
CA GLY A 28 -9.86 1.61 -7.63
C GLY A 28 -9.11 0.28 -7.74
N VAL A 29 -8.26 0.11 -8.76
CA VAL A 29 -7.47 -1.11 -8.95
C VAL A 29 -6.13 -1.00 -8.22
N ILE A 30 -5.81 -1.98 -7.38
CA ILE A 30 -4.48 -2.10 -6.76
C ILE A 30 -3.48 -2.45 -7.86
N ARG A 31 -2.49 -1.57 -8.07
CA ARG A 31 -1.41 -1.76 -9.04
C ARG A 31 -0.18 -2.38 -8.41
N GLU A 32 0.15 -1.99 -7.18
CA GLU A 32 1.33 -2.48 -6.46
C GLU A 32 1.03 -2.68 -4.97
N LYS A 33 1.69 -3.67 -4.37
CA LYS A 33 1.75 -3.94 -2.93
C LYS A 33 3.20 -3.98 -2.49
N ILE A 34 3.59 -3.10 -1.59
CA ILE A 34 4.94 -3.01 -1.05
C ILE A 34 4.92 -3.43 0.41
N VAL A 35 5.75 -4.41 0.76
CA VAL A 35 5.94 -4.90 2.13
C VAL A 35 7.29 -4.40 2.64
N GLY A 36 7.29 -3.81 3.82
CA GLY A 36 8.47 -3.20 4.44
C GLY A 36 8.48 -1.67 4.36
N PRO A 37 9.45 -1.03 5.04
CA PRO A 37 9.55 0.42 5.09
C PRO A 37 9.81 0.99 3.69
N MET A 38 9.19 2.14 3.43
CA MET A 38 9.35 2.90 2.20
C MET A 38 9.75 4.33 2.55
N THR A 39 10.74 4.88 1.85
CA THR A 39 11.07 6.31 1.93
C THR A 39 10.31 7.09 0.86
N TYR A 40 10.15 8.39 1.07
CA TYR A 40 9.52 9.25 0.06
C TYR A 40 10.23 9.16 -1.30
N ASP A 41 11.57 9.18 -1.30
CA ASP A 41 12.36 9.11 -2.53
C ASP A 41 12.13 7.78 -3.28
N SER A 42 12.14 6.64 -2.57
CA SER A 42 11.85 5.34 -3.17
C SER A 42 10.42 5.26 -3.74
N MET A 43 9.46 5.92 -3.09
CA MET A 43 8.09 6.02 -3.59
C MET A 43 8.03 6.82 -4.88
N GLN A 44 8.72 7.96 -4.95
CA GLN A 44 8.77 8.81 -6.15
C GLN A 44 9.42 8.06 -7.33
N GLU A 45 10.52 7.36 -7.09
CA GLU A 45 11.18 6.55 -8.11
C GLU A 45 10.23 5.47 -8.66
N MET A 46 9.59 4.70 -7.77
CA MET A 46 8.61 3.69 -8.14
C MET A 46 7.44 4.29 -8.96
N LEU A 47 6.87 5.42 -8.53
CA LEU A 47 5.79 6.09 -9.28
C LEU A 47 6.25 6.55 -10.66
N GLY A 48 7.51 6.95 -10.84
CA GLY A 48 8.07 7.29 -12.14
C GLY A 48 8.18 6.10 -13.10
N THR A 49 8.23 4.87 -12.58
CA THR A 49 8.27 3.64 -13.41
C THR A 49 6.89 3.13 -13.81
N LEU A 50 5.85 3.49 -13.06
CA LEU A 50 4.45 3.15 -13.35
C LEU A 50 3.96 4.05 -14.49
N LYS A 51 3.86 3.49 -15.70
CA LYS A 51 3.37 4.17 -16.92
C LYS A 51 1.85 4.18 -17.02
#